data_AF-A0AA96DXK9-F1
#
_entry.id   AF-A0AA96DXK9-F1
#
_cell.length_a   1.000
_cell.length_b   1.000
_cell.length_c   1.000
_cell.angle_alpha   90.00
_cell.angle_beta   90.00
_cell.angle_gamma   90.00
#
_symmetry.space_group_name_H-M   'P 1'
#
loop_
_entity.id
_entity.type
_entity.pdbx_description
1 polymer ?
#
loop_
_entity_poly.entity_id
_entity_poly.type
_entity_poly.pdbx_seq_one_letter_code
_entity_poly.pdbx_strand_id
1 'polypeptide(L)'
;MILPFIKTYKKIATLFILLVIFFIYFLNKYNNILDKKNLDIFVSNQIQIIENELENQKNQALSLALMFSRNQEIIKSLENKNNIELKKELLKLLNIIETYTKNRIDVQIHTKDLEVFTRSWEDKDFGLKLDSFREGLVKVKNQKEPYVSSELGKRFNIKAIVPIYNDKNIFIGSLEVIVDFKSLVNRLKTLGIDSIVMLEKDYLKIATYHQNNQKFKDYAILESSFTKGLLDVLEKNPQFLKKDKFYYELDNRIFTQIPLGEFENSSVGVLFISFDKNINNFRYLPKYDYFIDVEIKDEKNDNKDILKKEIIIR
;
A
#
# COMPACT_ATOMS: atom_id res chain seq x y z
N MET A 1 60.44 -53.17 -13.85
CA MET A 1 59.76 -52.73 -12.61
C MET A 1 59.01 -51.39 -12.74
N ILE A 2 59.00 -50.73 -13.92
CA ILE A 2 58.48 -49.35 -14.09
C ILE A 2 56.97 -49.29 -14.45
N LEU A 3 56.43 -50.29 -15.17
CA LEU A 3 55.01 -50.33 -15.55
C LEU A 3 53.98 -50.31 -14.40
N PRO A 4 54.15 -51.03 -13.27
CA PRO A 4 53.15 -51.01 -12.19
C PRO A 4 53.07 -49.63 -11.51
N PHE A 5 54.19 -48.92 -11.36
CA PHE A 5 54.24 -47.57 -10.79
C PHE A 5 53.48 -46.54 -11.64
N ILE A 6 53.62 -46.59 -12.97
CA ILE A 6 52.91 -45.69 -13.90
C ILE A 6 51.40 -45.92 -13.86
N LYS A 7 50.95 -47.18 -13.77
CA LYS A 7 49.50 -47.50 -13.64
C LYS A 7 48.91 -46.96 -12.34
N THR A 8 49.65 -47.01 -11.24
CA THR A 8 49.21 -46.47 -9.94
C THR A 8 49.09 -44.94 -9.95
N TYR A 9 50.05 -44.22 -10.56
CA TYR A 9 49.98 -42.75 -10.68
C TYR A 9 48.77 -42.29 -11.52
N LYS A 10 48.46 -42.98 -12.62
CA LYS A 10 47.27 -42.69 -13.43
C LYS A 10 45.95 -42.87 -12.64
N LYS A 11 45.88 -43.88 -11.77
CA LYS A 11 44.72 -44.11 -10.88
C LYS A 11 44.59 -43.01 -9.81
N ILE A 12 45.71 -42.57 -9.23
CA ILE A 12 45.73 -41.47 -8.26
C ILE A 12 45.33 -40.15 -8.94
N ALA A 13 45.87 -39.86 -10.12
CA ALA A 13 45.52 -38.66 -10.88
C ALA A 13 44.05 -38.64 -11.29
N THR A 14 43.48 -39.77 -11.72
CA THR A 14 42.04 -39.87 -12.04
C THR A 14 41.16 -39.69 -10.81
N LEU A 15 41.52 -40.29 -9.67
CA LEU A 15 40.80 -40.08 -8.40
C LEU A 15 40.85 -38.61 -7.94
N PHE A 16 42.01 -37.96 -8.09
CA PHE A 16 42.18 -36.54 -7.78
C PHE A 16 41.30 -35.66 -8.68
N ILE A 17 41.27 -35.93 -10.00
CA ILE A 17 40.39 -35.21 -10.93
C ILE A 17 38.91 -35.38 -10.55
N LEU A 18 38.48 -36.60 -10.20
CA LEU A 18 37.11 -36.86 -9.74
C LEU A 18 36.78 -36.09 -8.46
N LEU A 19 37.72 -36.00 -7.52
CA LEU A 19 37.57 -35.22 -6.29
C LEU A 19 37.45 -33.72 -6.57
N VAL A 20 38.25 -33.18 -7.50
CA VAL A 20 38.16 -31.78 -7.93
C VAL A 20 36.82 -31.50 -8.60
N ILE A 21 36.36 -32.36 -9.51
CA ILE A 21 35.04 -32.22 -10.16
C ILE A 21 33.92 -32.26 -9.11
N PHE A 22 34.00 -33.18 -8.16
CA PHE A 22 33.05 -33.27 -7.05
C PHE A 22 33.04 -32.00 -6.20
N PHE A 23 34.21 -31.44 -5.89
CA PHE A 23 34.32 -30.21 -5.11
C PHE A 23 33.77 -29.00 -5.87
N ILE A 24 34.06 -28.86 -7.17
CA ILE A 24 33.49 -27.80 -8.02
C ILE A 24 31.97 -27.92 -8.08
N TYR A 25 31.44 -29.14 -8.26
CA TYR A 25 29.99 -29.38 -8.23
C TYR A 25 29.38 -28.98 -6.89
N PHE A 26 30.01 -29.35 -5.78
CA PHE A 26 29.54 -29.00 -4.44
C PHE A 26 29.58 -27.49 -4.20
N LEU A 27 30.67 -26.80 -4.57
CA LEU A 27 30.79 -25.35 -4.47
C LEU A 27 29.71 -24.63 -5.28
N ASN A 28 29.49 -25.04 -6.53
CA ASN A 28 28.44 -24.47 -7.37
C ASN A 28 27.05 -24.69 -6.75
N LYS A 29 26.78 -25.88 -6.23
CA LYS A 29 25.50 -26.17 -5.54
C LYS A 29 25.33 -25.32 -4.28
N TYR A 30 26.38 -25.14 -3.48
CA TYR A 30 26.35 -24.33 -2.28
C TYR A 30 26.13 -22.85 -2.59
N ASN A 31 26.86 -22.31 -3.58
CA ASN A 31 26.70 -20.92 -4.02
C ASN A 31 25.28 -20.65 -4.54
N ASN A 32 24.72 -21.55 -5.36
CA ASN A 32 23.34 -21.43 -5.84
C ASN A 32 22.31 -21.39 -4.71
N ILE A 33 22.50 -22.16 -3.63
CA ILE A 33 21.63 -22.13 -2.46
C ILE A 33 21.75 -20.78 -1.72
N LEU A 34 22.98 -20.27 -1.58
CA LEU A 34 23.24 -19.01 -0.92
C LEU A 34 22.64 -17.83 -1.70
N ASP A 35 22.82 -17.80 -3.01
CA ASP A 35 22.27 -16.78 -3.90
C ASP A 35 20.74 -16.76 -3.85
N LYS A 36 20.12 -17.94 -3.89
CA LYS A 36 18.66 -18.06 -3.73
C LYS A 36 18.19 -17.52 -2.37
N LYS A 37 18.87 -17.87 -1.27
CA LYS A 37 18.54 -17.38 0.06
C LYS A 37 18.68 -15.86 0.17
N ASN A 38 19.73 -15.29 -0.41
CA ASN A 38 19.93 -13.85 -0.45
C ASN A 38 18.82 -13.15 -1.23
N LEU A 39 18.40 -13.74 -2.35
CA LEU A 39 17.28 -13.24 -3.13
C LEU A 39 15.96 -13.33 -2.36
N ASP A 40 15.68 -14.46 -1.69
CA ASP A 40 14.50 -14.64 -0.84
C ASP A 40 14.43 -13.53 0.23
N ILE A 41 15.55 -13.27 0.94
CA ILE A 41 15.65 -12.19 1.95
C ILE A 41 15.40 -10.82 1.32
N PHE A 42 15.98 -10.55 0.15
CA PHE A 42 15.77 -9.29 -0.55
C PHE A 42 14.29 -9.07 -0.91
N VAL A 43 13.63 -10.10 -1.44
CA VAL A 43 12.21 -10.06 -1.78
C VAL A 43 11.35 -9.86 -0.53
N SER A 44 11.63 -10.57 0.56
CA SER A 44 10.95 -10.37 1.85
C SER A 44 11.08 -8.93 2.34
N ASN A 45 12.28 -8.34 2.25
CA ASN A 45 12.48 -6.95 2.63
C ASN A 45 11.67 -5.99 1.74
N GLN A 46 11.63 -6.18 0.42
CA GLN A 46 10.80 -5.35 -0.46
C GLN A 46 9.31 -5.49 -0.13
N ILE A 47 8.82 -6.70 0.16
CA ILE A 47 7.43 -6.91 0.60
C ILE A 47 7.16 -6.16 1.90
N GLN A 48 8.04 -6.27 2.89
CA GLN A 48 7.90 -5.56 4.17
C GLN A 48 7.85 -4.03 3.98
N ILE A 49 8.65 -3.48 3.06
CA ILE A 49 8.61 -2.06 2.70
C ILE A 49 7.22 -1.68 2.18
N ILE A 50 6.66 -2.49 1.29
CA ILE A 50 5.35 -2.23 0.68
C ILE A 50 4.23 -2.33 1.71
N GLU A 51 4.29 -3.33 2.59
CA GLU A 51 3.35 -3.48 3.71
C GLU A 51 3.42 -2.29 4.66
N ASN A 52 4.63 -1.80 4.98
CA ASN A 52 4.81 -0.60 5.78
C ASN A 52 4.23 0.65 5.10
N GLU A 53 4.38 0.81 3.78
CA GLU A 53 3.79 1.95 3.07
C GLU A 53 2.25 1.89 3.01
N LEU A 54 1.69 0.68 2.87
CA LEU A 54 0.24 0.47 2.98
C LEU A 54 -0.25 0.81 4.40
N GLU A 55 0.47 0.38 5.43
CA GLU A 55 0.15 0.66 6.82
C GLU A 55 0.31 2.14 7.17
N ASN A 56 1.31 2.82 6.61
CA ASN A 56 1.46 4.27 6.72
C ASN A 56 0.24 5.00 6.15
N GLN A 57 -0.25 4.59 4.98
CA GLN A 57 -1.44 5.21 4.38
C GLN A 57 -2.69 4.97 5.23
N LYS A 58 -2.85 3.76 5.80
CA LYS A 58 -3.92 3.46 6.77
C LYS A 58 -3.82 4.33 8.03
N ASN A 59 -2.63 4.50 8.58
CA ASN A 59 -2.40 5.34 9.76
C ASN A 59 -2.65 6.82 9.50
N GLN A 60 -2.36 7.31 8.29
CA GLN A 60 -2.72 8.67 7.87
C GLN A 60 -4.24 8.85 7.80
N ALA A 61 -4.96 7.89 7.20
CA ALA A 61 -6.41 7.91 7.15
C ALA A 61 -7.02 7.89 8.57
N LEU A 62 -6.47 7.06 9.47
CA LEU A 62 -6.87 6.99 10.87
C LEU A 62 -6.64 8.30 11.62
N SER A 63 -5.47 8.91 11.45
CA SER A 63 -5.15 10.20 12.09
C SER A 63 -6.15 11.28 11.68
N LEU A 64 -6.46 11.37 10.39
CA LEU A 64 -7.49 12.29 9.88
C LEU A 64 -8.88 11.97 10.43
N ALA A 65 -9.24 10.68 10.49
CA ALA A 65 -10.53 10.25 11.02
C ALA A 65 -10.68 10.66 12.50
N LEU A 66 -9.64 10.42 13.31
CA LEU A 66 -9.59 10.84 14.72
C LEU A 66 -9.71 12.35 14.86
N MET A 67 -8.98 13.12 14.06
CA MET A 67 -9.05 14.59 14.07
C MET A 67 -10.46 15.09 13.73
N PHE A 68 -11.08 14.57 12.66
CA PHE A 68 -12.43 14.98 12.28
C PHE A 68 -13.48 14.54 13.30
N SER A 69 -13.34 13.35 13.91
CA SER A 69 -14.31 12.87 14.92
C SER A 69 -14.38 13.74 16.18
N ARG A 70 -13.34 14.52 16.45
CA ARG A 70 -13.26 15.46 17.57
C ARG A 70 -13.64 16.89 17.19
N ASN A 71 -13.97 17.14 15.92
CA ASN A 71 -14.36 18.46 15.47
C ASN A 71 -15.74 18.82 16.05
N GLN A 72 -15.79 19.93 16.78
CA GLN A 72 -16.99 20.38 17.49
C GLN A 72 -18.14 20.74 16.53
N GLU A 73 -17.86 21.20 15.32
CA GLU A 73 -18.89 21.45 14.32
C GLU A 73 -19.51 20.14 13.83
N ILE A 74 -18.69 19.11 13.57
CA ILE A 74 -19.17 17.76 13.23
C ILE A 74 -20.09 17.21 14.32
N ILE A 75 -19.66 17.30 15.59
CA ILE A 75 -20.43 16.82 16.75
C ILE A 75 -21.78 17.56 16.84
N LYS A 76 -21.77 18.90 16.83
CA LYS A 76 -22.98 19.72 16.93
C LYS A 76 -23.93 19.50 15.75
N SER A 77 -23.40 19.41 14.53
CA SER A 77 -24.23 19.14 13.35
C SER A 77 -24.90 17.77 13.45
N LEU A 78 -24.23 16.75 13.98
CA LEU A 78 -24.81 15.42 14.15
C LEU A 78 -25.92 15.42 15.21
N GLU A 79 -25.73 16.11 16.33
CA GLU A 79 -26.75 16.26 17.38
C GLU A 79 -27.97 17.05 16.90
N ASN A 80 -27.74 18.13 16.15
CA ASN A 80 -28.78 19.01 15.61
C ASN A 80 -29.36 18.54 14.26
N LYS A 81 -28.90 17.39 13.74
CA LYS A 81 -29.31 16.83 12.45
C LYS A 81 -29.12 17.78 11.26
N ASN A 82 -28.07 18.60 11.28
CA ASN A 82 -27.77 19.58 10.22
C ASN A 82 -26.74 19.03 9.21
N ASN A 83 -27.13 18.01 8.44
CA ASN A 83 -26.25 17.33 7.49
C ASN A 83 -25.84 18.18 6.28
N ILE A 84 -26.73 19.05 5.80
CA ILE A 84 -26.50 19.88 4.60
C ILE A 84 -25.41 20.92 4.85
N GLU A 85 -25.50 21.67 5.96
CA GLU A 85 -24.51 22.69 6.27
C GLU A 85 -23.17 22.07 6.62
N LEU A 86 -23.19 20.95 7.38
CA LEU A 86 -21.98 20.20 7.67
C LEU A 86 -21.24 19.77 6.41
N LYS A 87 -21.97 19.31 5.39
CA LYS A 87 -21.35 18.90 4.12
C LYS A 87 -20.59 20.05 3.47
N LYS A 88 -21.15 21.27 3.48
CA LYS A 88 -20.49 22.43 2.86
C LYS A 88 -19.17 22.75 3.56
N GLU A 89 -19.17 22.78 4.89
CA GLU A 89 -17.95 23.05 5.66
C GLU A 89 -16.92 21.93 5.51
N LEU A 90 -17.38 20.68 5.51
CA LEU A 90 -16.52 19.52 5.25
C LEU A 90 -15.85 19.62 3.88
N LEU A 91 -16.58 19.95 2.82
CA LEU A 91 -16.03 20.11 1.47
C LEU A 91 -14.95 21.18 1.39
N LYS A 92 -15.08 22.30 2.13
CA LYS A 92 -14.02 23.33 2.21
C LYS A 92 -12.74 22.77 2.81
N LEU A 93 -12.86 22.03 3.92
CA LEU A 93 -11.71 21.40 4.59
C LEU A 93 -11.03 20.35 3.69
N LEU A 94 -11.83 19.51 3.03
CA LEU A 94 -11.32 18.49 2.12
C LEU A 94 -10.60 19.11 0.92
N ASN A 95 -11.11 20.21 0.37
CA ASN A 95 -10.46 20.93 -0.72
C ASN A 95 -9.10 21.53 -0.30
N ILE A 96 -8.99 22.05 0.92
CA ILE A 96 -7.71 22.53 1.47
C ILE A 96 -6.72 21.37 1.57
N ILE A 97 -7.13 20.23 2.11
CA ILE A 97 -6.28 19.04 2.22
C ILE A 97 -5.82 18.59 0.83
N GLU A 98 -6.74 18.47 -0.13
CA GLU A 98 -6.41 18.07 -1.50
C GLU A 98 -5.41 19.05 -2.15
N THR A 99 -5.60 20.36 -1.95
CA THR A 99 -4.71 21.40 -2.50
C THR A 99 -3.28 21.27 -2.00
N TYR A 100 -3.08 21.10 -0.69
CA TYR A 100 -1.74 21.13 -0.10
C TYR A 100 -1.06 19.75 -0.04
N THR A 101 -1.83 18.67 -0.01
CA THR A 101 -1.27 17.31 0.07
C THR A 101 -1.25 16.59 -1.27
N LYS A 102 -1.99 17.09 -2.28
CA LYS A 102 -2.28 16.40 -3.55
C LYS A 102 -2.94 15.03 -3.36
N ASN A 103 -3.45 14.74 -2.17
CA ASN A 103 -4.18 13.53 -1.84
C ASN A 103 -5.66 13.87 -1.69
N ARG A 104 -6.48 13.26 -2.54
CA ARG A 104 -7.93 13.34 -2.42
C ARG A 104 -8.38 12.35 -1.36
N ILE A 105 -9.15 12.83 -0.38
CA ILE A 105 -9.78 11.99 0.63
C ILE A 105 -11.29 12.25 0.60
N ASP A 106 -12.05 11.21 0.89
CA ASP A 106 -13.48 11.28 1.04
C ASP A 106 -13.86 11.03 2.50
N VAL A 107 -14.95 11.65 2.95
CA VAL A 107 -15.45 11.49 4.32
C VAL A 107 -16.92 11.10 4.29
N GLN A 108 -17.27 10.10 5.08
CA GLN A 108 -18.64 9.70 5.34
C GLN A 108 -18.91 9.73 6.84
N ILE A 109 -20.03 10.32 7.23
CA ILE A 109 -20.46 10.41 8.63
C ILE A 109 -21.73 9.60 8.78
N HIS A 110 -21.84 8.89 9.89
CA HIS A 110 -22.94 8.00 10.20
C HIS A 110 -23.62 8.40 11.51
N THR A 111 -24.92 8.17 11.59
CA THR A 111 -25.66 8.27 12.85
C THR A 111 -25.35 7.09 13.77
N LYS A 112 -25.73 7.18 15.05
CA LYS A 112 -25.65 6.06 16.01
C LYS A 112 -26.38 4.78 15.54
N ASP A 113 -27.32 4.94 14.60
CA ASP A 113 -28.17 3.88 14.06
C ASP A 113 -27.59 3.29 12.76
N LEU A 114 -26.33 3.59 12.43
CA LEU A 114 -25.61 3.12 11.23
C LEU A 114 -26.24 3.61 9.93
N GLU A 115 -26.88 4.78 9.97
CA GLU A 115 -27.44 5.43 8.80
C GLU A 115 -26.48 6.46 8.23
N VAL A 116 -26.49 6.65 6.92
CA VAL A 116 -25.73 7.71 6.26
C VAL A 116 -26.23 9.07 6.73
N PHE A 117 -25.38 9.83 7.42
CA PHE A 117 -25.66 11.21 7.79
C PHE A 117 -25.20 12.19 6.70
N THR A 118 -23.96 12.03 6.22
CA THR A 118 -23.48 12.79 5.06
C THR A 118 -22.30 12.09 4.36
N ARG A 119 -22.11 12.40 3.08
CA ARG A 119 -21.00 11.95 2.22
C ARG A 119 -20.39 13.14 1.51
N SER A 120 -19.07 13.22 1.48
CA SER A 120 -18.38 14.30 0.77
C SER A 120 -18.58 14.23 -0.74
N TRP A 121 -18.66 13.04 -1.34
CA TRP A 121 -18.62 12.87 -2.79
C TRP A 121 -19.99 12.86 -3.50
N GLU A 122 -21.11 12.82 -2.76
CA GLU A 122 -22.45 12.72 -3.35
C GLU A 122 -23.56 13.19 -2.40
N ASP A 123 -24.70 13.57 -2.95
CA ASP A 123 -25.91 14.01 -2.22
C ASP A 123 -27.01 12.95 -2.33
N LYS A 124 -26.70 11.70 -1.98
CA LYS A 124 -27.66 10.59 -2.04
C LYS A 124 -27.57 9.68 -0.82
N ASP A 125 -28.57 8.81 -0.70
CA ASP A 125 -28.70 7.78 0.32
C ASP A 125 -28.73 8.30 1.77
N PHE A 126 -29.08 9.57 2.01
CA PHE A 126 -29.29 10.07 3.38
C PHE A 126 -30.31 9.21 4.12
N GLY A 127 -29.97 8.76 5.33
CA GLY A 127 -30.80 7.84 6.12
C GLY A 127 -30.72 6.36 5.69
N LEU A 128 -29.95 6.01 4.66
CA LEU A 128 -29.74 4.60 4.28
C LEU A 128 -29.01 3.85 5.40
N LYS A 129 -29.62 2.76 5.88
CA LYS A 129 -28.99 1.83 6.82
C LYS A 129 -27.92 0.98 6.14
N LEU A 130 -26.80 0.79 6.83
CA LEU A 130 -25.60 0.15 6.28
C LEU A 130 -25.19 -1.13 7.02
N ASP A 131 -25.90 -1.49 8.08
CA ASP A 131 -25.58 -2.58 9.00
C ASP A 131 -25.57 -3.96 8.36
N SER A 132 -26.35 -4.17 7.29
CA SER A 132 -26.43 -5.46 6.59
C SER A 132 -25.21 -5.80 5.70
N PHE A 133 -24.33 -4.84 5.41
CA PHE A 133 -23.21 -5.06 4.48
C PHE A 133 -21.91 -4.31 4.82
N ARG A 134 -21.86 -3.56 5.93
CA ARG A 134 -20.66 -2.81 6.36
C ARG A 134 -20.14 -3.35 7.69
N GLU A 135 -19.42 -4.46 7.65
CA GLU A 135 -18.85 -5.09 8.84
C GLU A 135 -17.96 -4.14 9.65
N GLY A 136 -17.15 -3.30 9.00
CA GLY A 136 -16.31 -2.32 9.69
C GLY A 136 -17.09 -1.32 10.54
N LEU A 137 -18.24 -0.84 10.02
CA LEU A 137 -19.11 0.08 10.77
C LEU A 137 -19.75 -0.61 11.97
N VAL A 138 -20.19 -1.86 11.81
CA VAL A 138 -20.77 -2.66 12.89
C VAL A 138 -19.73 -2.92 13.99
N LYS A 139 -18.49 -3.27 13.61
CA LYS A 139 -17.38 -3.45 14.56
C LYS A 139 -17.16 -2.20 15.41
N VAL A 140 -17.03 -1.02 14.79
CA VAL A 140 -16.82 0.24 15.50
C VAL A 140 -17.99 0.60 16.41
N LYS A 141 -19.24 0.37 15.97
CA LYS A 141 -20.41 0.60 16.82
C LYS A 141 -20.43 -0.33 18.04
N ASN A 142 -20.04 -1.59 17.89
CA ASN A 142 -20.11 -2.56 18.97
C ASN A 142 -18.91 -2.46 19.92
N GLN A 143 -17.70 -2.35 19.38
CA GLN A 143 -16.46 -2.34 20.14
C GLN A 143 -16.08 -0.96 20.66
N LYS A 144 -16.62 0.12 20.07
CA LYS A 144 -16.30 1.49 20.45
C LYS A 144 -14.83 1.87 20.24
N GLU A 145 -14.16 1.14 19.36
CA GLU A 145 -12.76 1.32 18.98
C GLU A 145 -12.64 1.67 17.49
N PRO A 146 -11.61 2.42 17.07
CA PRO A 146 -11.28 2.62 15.67
C PRO A 146 -11.07 1.31 14.91
N TYR A 147 -11.44 1.30 13.64
CA TYR A 147 -11.21 0.19 12.72
C TYR A 147 -10.67 0.70 11.39
N VAL A 148 -9.57 0.12 10.92
CA VAL A 148 -8.90 0.53 9.68
C VAL A 148 -8.63 -0.69 8.82
N SER A 149 -9.07 -0.67 7.56
CA SER A 149 -8.87 -1.78 6.64
C SER A 149 -8.98 -1.36 5.18
N SER A 150 -8.52 -2.23 4.28
CA SER A 150 -8.93 -2.16 2.87
C SER A 150 -10.25 -2.91 2.74
N GLU A 151 -11.37 -2.18 2.66
CA GLU A 151 -12.69 -2.76 2.84
C GLU A 151 -13.50 -2.75 1.55
N LEU A 152 -14.27 -3.81 1.32
CA LEU A 152 -15.25 -3.87 0.25
C LEU A 152 -16.52 -3.07 0.61
N GLY A 153 -17.05 -2.36 -0.37
CA GLY A 153 -18.32 -1.66 -0.32
C GLY A 153 -18.69 -1.26 -1.74
N LYS A 154 -19.49 -0.20 -1.93
CA LYS A 154 -19.72 0.37 -3.28
C LYS A 154 -18.39 0.72 -3.99
N ARG A 155 -17.35 0.99 -3.21
CA ARG A 155 -15.94 1.16 -3.60
C ARG A 155 -15.05 0.19 -2.80
N PHE A 156 -13.97 -0.28 -3.42
CA PHE A 156 -12.90 -1.01 -2.75
C PHE A 156 -11.70 -0.07 -2.55
N ASN A 157 -11.38 0.22 -1.30
CA ASN A 157 -10.41 1.26 -0.91
C ASN A 157 -10.01 1.13 0.57
N ILE A 158 -9.08 1.97 1.03
CA ILE A 158 -8.71 2.07 2.43
C ILE A 158 -9.78 2.90 3.16
N LYS A 159 -10.30 2.37 4.26
CA LYS A 159 -11.28 3.02 5.11
C LYS A 159 -10.79 3.02 6.55
N ALA A 160 -10.81 4.19 7.19
CA ALA A 160 -10.55 4.35 8.61
C ALA A 160 -11.83 4.88 9.27
N ILE A 161 -12.42 4.06 10.13
CA ILE A 161 -13.69 4.32 10.79
C ILE A 161 -13.42 4.54 12.28
N VAL A 162 -13.94 5.63 12.84
CA VAL A 162 -13.79 5.98 14.25
C VAL A 162 -15.14 6.31 14.88
N PRO A 163 -15.34 6.01 16.17
CA PRO A 163 -16.53 6.44 16.90
C PRO A 163 -16.52 7.95 17.14
N ILE A 164 -17.69 8.59 17.09
CA ILE A 164 -17.89 9.98 17.51
C ILE A 164 -18.61 9.97 18.87
N TYR A 165 -18.08 10.76 19.80
CA TYR A 165 -18.69 11.02 21.10
C TYR A 165 -19.04 12.49 21.22
N ASN A 166 -20.14 12.80 21.91
CA ASN A 166 -20.43 14.17 22.32
C ASN A 166 -19.66 14.56 23.60
N ASP A 167 -19.83 15.79 24.06
CA ASP A 167 -19.16 16.33 25.25
C ASP A 167 -19.52 15.56 26.55
N LYS A 168 -20.60 14.76 26.54
CA LYS A 168 -21.00 13.87 27.64
C LYS A 168 -20.42 12.46 27.51
N ASN A 169 -19.49 12.26 26.58
CA ASN A 169 -18.89 10.96 26.24
C ASN A 169 -19.91 9.91 25.78
N ILE A 170 -21.04 10.35 25.20
CA ILE A 170 -22.07 9.46 24.65
C ILE A 170 -21.78 9.23 23.17
N PHE A 171 -21.79 7.98 22.74
CA PHE A 171 -21.65 7.62 21.34
C PHE A 171 -22.84 8.16 20.52
N ILE A 172 -22.55 9.04 19.57
CA ILE A 172 -23.57 9.68 18.72
C ILE A 172 -23.51 9.26 17.25
N GLY A 173 -22.45 8.56 16.85
CA GLY A 173 -22.27 8.09 15.48
C GLY A 173 -20.84 7.65 15.20
N SER A 174 -20.48 7.58 13.93
CA SER A 174 -19.12 7.28 13.50
C SER A 174 -18.70 8.13 12.31
N LEU A 175 -17.39 8.33 12.17
CA LEU A 175 -16.78 9.03 11.04
C LEU A 175 -15.89 8.05 10.28
N GLU A 176 -15.99 8.05 8.96
CA GLU A 176 -15.19 7.24 8.06
C GLU A 176 -14.40 8.15 7.13
N VAL A 177 -13.07 8.04 7.15
CA VAL A 177 -12.18 8.59 6.12
C VAL A 177 -11.87 7.51 5.11
N ILE A 178 -12.03 7.84 3.83
CA ILE A 178 -11.88 6.95 2.70
C ILE A 178 -10.74 7.47 1.82
N VAL A 179 -9.77 6.62 1.54
CA VAL A 179 -8.60 6.95 0.71
C VAL A 179 -8.45 5.88 -0.37
N ASP A 180 -8.28 6.31 -1.62
CA ASP A 180 -7.95 5.39 -2.72
C ASP A 180 -6.49 4.90 -2.63
N PHE A 181 -6.09 4.05 -3.57
CA PHE A 181 -4.74 3.48 -3.59
C PHE A 181 -3.74 4.30 -4.40
N LYS A 182 -4.13 5.47 -4.93
CA LYS A 182 -3.27 6.28 -5.81
C LYS A 182 -2.01 6.74 -5.10
N SER A 183 -2.14 7.16 -3.84
CA SER A 183 -0.99 7.60 -3.03
C SER A 183 0.01 6.47 -2.81
N LEU A 184 -0.47 5.25 -2.48
CA LEU A 184 0.37 4.05 -2.37
C LEU A 184 1.06 3.73 -3.68
N VAL A 185 0.34 3.64 -4.79
CA VAL A 185 0.92 3.31 -6.10
C VAL A 185 2.00 4.32 -6.50
N ASN A 186 1.75 5.62 -6.27
CA ASN A 186 2.74 6.67 -6.52
C ASN A 186 3.96 6.53 -5.61
N ARG A 187 3.75 6.27 -4.31
CA ARG A 187 4.84 6.05 -3.35
C ARG A 187 5.70 4.86 -3.76
N LEU A 188 5.10 3.72 -4.08
CA LEU A 188 5.83 2.54 -4.55
C LEU A 188 6.61 2.82 -5.82
N LYS A 189 6.02 3.57 -6.77
CA LYS A 189 6.73 4.00 -7.98
C LYS A 189 7.99 4.81 -7.67
N THR A 190 7.95 5.72 -6.68
CA THR A 190 9.16 6.46 -6.25
C THR A 190 10.24 5.58 -5.63
N LEU A 191 9.85 4.42 -5.08
CA LEU A 191 10.76 3.40 -4.54
C LEU A 191 11.28 2.43 -5.62
N GLY A 192 10.93 2.63 -6.90
CA GLY A 192 11.31 1.74 -7.99
C GLY A 192 10.47 0.45 -8.07
N ILE A 193 9.30 0.46 -7.42
CA ILE A 193 8.37 -0.67 -7.39
C ILE A 193 7.18 -0.34 -8.30
N ASP A 194 7.08 -1.06 -9.41
CA ASP A 194 5.90 -1.00 -10.26
C ASP A 194 4.77 -1.79 -9.61
N SER A 195 3.54 -1.26 -9.69
CA SER A 195 2.40 -1.87 -9.00
C SER A 195 1.08 -1.70 -9.74
N ILE A 196 0.18 -2.66 -9.54
CA ILE A 196 -1.21 -2.64 -10.01
C ILE A 196 -2.10 -3.10 -8.86
N VAL A 197 -3.07 -2.27 -8.50
CA VAL A 197 -4.15 -2.64 -7.58
C VAL A 197 -5.32 -3.18 -8.39
N MET A 198 -5.73 -4.40 -8.06
CA MET A 198 -6.78 -5.13 -8.75
C MET A 198 -7.84 -5.61 -7.78
N LEU A 199 -9.08 -5.65 -8.23
CA LEU A 199 -10.25 -6.15 -7.52
C LEU A 199 -10.78 -7.38 -8.25
N GLU A 200 -11.03 -8.50 -7.55
CA GLU A 200 -11.63 -9.68 -8.17
C GLU A 200 -13.04 -9.37 -8.71
N LYS A 201 -13.33 -9.86 -9.91
CA LYS A 201 -14.56 -9.53 -10.64
C LYS A 201 -15.84 -9.95 -9.90
N ASP A 202 -15.77 -11.01 -9.12
CA ASP A 202 -16.94 -11.55 -8.40
C ASP A 202 -17.51 -10.52 -7.40
N TYR A 203 -16.66 -9.61 -6.89
CA TYR A 203 -17.07 -8.54 -5.99
C TYR A 203 -17.62 -7.29 -6.69
N LEU A 204 -17.62 -7.20 -8.03
CA LEU A 204 -18.14 -6.02 -8.77
C LEU A 204 -19.65 -5.82 -8.65
N LYS A 205 -20.39 -6.85 -8.23
CA LYS A 205 -21.81 -6.72 -7.87
C LYS A 205 -21.99 -5.82 -6.63
N ILE A 206 -21.03 -5.88 -5.70
CA ILE A 206 -21.00 -5.06 -4.48
C ILE A 206 -20.28 -3.73 -4.78
N ALA A 207 -19.10 -3.80 -5.41
CA ALA A 207 -18.25 -2.68 -5.78
C ALA A 207 -18.72 -2.00 -7.09
N THR A 208 -19.94 -1.49 -7.06
CA THR A 208 -20.61 -0.91 -8.22
C THR A 208 -19.84 0.24 -8.88
N TYR A 209 -18.98 0.95 -8.14
CA TYR A 209 -18.22 2.09 -8.68
C TYR A 209 -17.04 1.64 -9.54
N HIS A 210 -16.69 0.35 -9.48
CA HIS A 210 -15.59 -0.24 -10.25
C HIS A 210 -16.09 -1.08 -11.44
N GLN A 211 -17.40 -1.06 -11.73
CA GLN A 211 -17.99 -1.83 -12.83
C GLN A 211 -17.37 -1.45 -14.19
N ASN A 212 -17.17 -0.15 -14.42
CA ASN A 212 -16.64 0.37 -15.70
C ASN A 212 -15.11 0.43 -15.77
N ASN A 213 -14.40 0.06 -14.69
CA ASN A 213 -12.94 0.02 -14.72
C ASN A 213 -12.44 -0.99 -15.76
N GLN A 214 -11.26 -0.71 -16.34
CA GLN A 214 -10.57 -1.62 -17.25
C GLN A 214 -10.47 -3.01 -16.60
N LYS A 215 -10.85 -4.03 -17.35
CA LYS A 215 -10.78 -5.43 -16.91
C LYS A 215 -9.50 -6.07 -17.42
N PHE A 216 -8.92 -6.94 -16.60
CA PHE A 216 -7.83 -7.81 -16.98
C PHE A 216 -8.11 -9.21 -16.40
N LYS A 217 -8.35 -10.19 -17.27
CA LYS A 217 -8.72 -11.57 -16.88
C LYS A 217 -9.84 -11.55 -15.84
N ASP A 218 -9.64 -12.08 -14.63
CA ASP A 218 -10.67 -12.14 -13.58
C ASP A 218 -10.68 -10.93 -12.64
N TYR A 219 -10.04 -9.83 -13.04
CA TYR A 219 -9.89 -8.64 -12.22
C TYR A 219 -10.38 -7.36 -12.90
N ALA A 220 -10.74 -6.38 -12.08
CA ALA A 220 -10.87 -4.97 -12.44
C ALA A 220 -9.65 -4.19 -11.93
N ILE A 221 -9.01 -3.42 -12.78
CA ILE A 221 -7.85 -2.59 -12.41
C ILE A 221 -8.36 -1.33 -11.73
N LEU A 222 -7.95 -1.10 -10.48
CA LEU A 222 -8.34 0.09 -9.72
C LEU A 222 -7.33 1.21 -9.88
N GLU A 223 -6.05 0.90 -9.70
CA GLU A 223 -4.94 1.86 -9.80
C GLU A 223 -3.72 1.14 -10.37
N SER A 224 -2.85 1.86 -11.08
CA SER A 224 -1.60 1.29 -11.58
C SER A 224 -0.50 2.33 -11.79
N SER A 225 0.76 1.94 -11.67
CA SER A 225 1.91 2.84 -11.90
C SER A 225 2.16 3.15 -13.40
N PHE A 226 1.30 2.62 -14.30
CA PHE A 226 1.22 2.82 -15.75
C PHE A 226 2.54 2.71 -16.52
N THR A 227 3.30 1.65 -16.30
CA THR A 227 4.09 1.09 -17.41
C THR A 227 3.20 0.08 -18.14
N LYS A 228 2.78 0.38 -19.37
CA LYS A 228 2.07 -0.58 -20.26
C LYS A 228 2.72 -1.97 -20.22
N GLY A 229 4.05 -2.00 -20.06
CA GLY A 229 4.84 -3.22 -19.90
C GLY A 229 4.42 -4.15 -18.76
N LEU A 230 3.88 -3.69 -17.63
CA LEU A 230 3.53 -4.60 -16.52
C LEU A 230 2.29 -5.44 -16.85
N LEU A 231 1.29 -4.84 -17.50
CA LEU A 231 0.12 -5.57 -18.01
C LEU A 231 0.51 -6.51 -19.15
N ASP A 232 1.38 -6.07 -20.06
CA ASP A 232 1.87 -6.92 -21.17
C ASP A 232 2.62 -8.15 -20.63
N VAL A 233 3.42 -7.99 -19.56
CA VAL A 233 4.11 -9.11 -18.89
C VAL A 233 3.11 -10.06 -18.26
N LEU A 234 2.09 -9.56 -17.57
CA LEU A 234 1.02 -10.38 -16.97
C LEU A 234 0.16 -11.09 -18.02
N GLU A 235 -0.04 -10.48 -19.18
CA GLU A 235 -0.77 -11.09 -20.28
C GLU A 235 -0.04 -12.33 -20.78
N LYS A 236 1.27 -12.20 -21.02
CA LYS A 236 2.17 -13.28 -21.42
C LYS A 236 2.43 -14.30 -20.31
N ASN A 237 2.31 -13.90 -19.04
CA ASN A 237 2.59 -14.73 -17.86
C ASN A 237 1.41 -14.76 -16.86
N PRO A 238 0.24 -15.34 -17.22
CA PRO A 238 -0.92 -15.43 -16.32
C PRO A 238 -0.61 -16.05 -14.95
N GLN A 239 0.33 -16.98 -14.92
CA GLN A 239 0.71 -17.71 -13.72
C GLN A 239 1.24 -16.81 -12.60
N PHE A 240 1.71 -15.60 -12.90
CA PHE A 240 2.22 -14.66 -11.88
C PHE A 240 1.13 -14.17 -10.91
N LEU A 241 -0.16 -14.33 -11.26
CA LEU A 241 -1.28 -14.04 -10.37
C LEU A 241 -1.69 -15.25 -9.50
N LYS A 242 -1.07 -16.42 -9.68
CA LYS A 242 -1.33 -17.58 -8.82
C LYS A 242 -0.61 -17.39 -7.47
N LYS A 243 -1.30 -17.76 -6.38
CA LYS A 243 -0.79 -17.69 -4.99
C LYS A 243 0.05 -18.91 -4.60
N ASP A 244 0.68 -19.58 -5.57
CA ASP A 244 1.38 -20.87 -5.39
C ASP A 244 2.91 -20.73 -5.24
N LYS A 245 3.46 -19.54 -5.47
CA LYS A 245 4.88 -19.23 -5.28
C LYS A 245 5.07 -17.93 -4.52
N PHE A 246 6.17 -17.85 -3.78
CA PHE A 246 6.56 -16.63 -3.06
C PHE A 246 6.86 -15.46 -4.00
N TYR A 247 7.52 -15.74 -5.13
CA TYR A 247 7.69 -14.80 -6.24
C TYR A 247 8.00 -15.54 -7.55
N TYR A 248 7.97 -14.80 -8.64
CA TYR A 248 8.40 -15.21 -9.97
C TYR A 248 9.55 -14.32 -10.45
N GLU A 249 10.48 -14.92 -11.20
CA GLU A 249 11.59 -14.20 -11.84
C GLU A 249 11.35 -14.17 -13.35
N LEU A 250 11.52 -13.00 -13.96
CA LEU A 250 11.63 -12.85 -15.41
C LEU A 250 12.71 -11.82 -15.69
N ASP A 251 13.77 -12.24 -16.38
CA ASP A 251 14.99 -11.46 -16.62
C ASP A 251 15.61 -10.94 -15.31
N ASN A 252 15.71 -9.61 -15.15
CA ASN A 252 16.21 -8.94 -13.96
C ASN A 252 15.09 -8.46 -13.02
N ARG A 253 13.87 -8.94 -13.19
CA ARG A 253 12.73 -8.47 -12.40
C ARG A 253 12.10 -9.59 -11.58
N ILE A 254 11.67 -9.20 -10.39
CA ILE A 254 10.84 -9.98 -9.50
C ILE A 254 9.39 -9.58 -9.71
N PHE A 255 8.49 -10.56 -9.60
CA PHE A 255 7.05 -10.38 -9.63
C PHE A 255 6.45 -11.14 -8.45
N THR A 256 5.61 -10.46 -7.68
CA THR A 256 4.86 -11.09 -6.58
C THR A 256 3.58 -10.31 -6.33
N GLN A 257 2.79 -10.74 -5.35
CA GLN A 257 1.50 -10.15 -5.07
C GLN A 257 1.20 -10.14 -3.56
N ILE A 258 0.53 -9.08 -3.11
CA ILE A 258 0.07 -8.94 -1.73
C ILE A 258 -1.47 -8.92 -1.75
N PRO A 259 -2.14 -9.80 -0.99
CA PRO A 259 -3.60 -9.77 -0.88
C PRO A 259 -4.06 -8.45 -0.24
N LEU A 260 -5.14 -7.88 -0.76
CA LEU A 260 -5.74 -6.66 -0.24
C LEU A 260 -7.18 -6.91 0.19
N GLY A 261 -7.47 -6.53 1.43
CA GLY A 261 -8.80 -6.66 2.01
C GLY A 261 -9.25 -8.10 2.19
N GLU A 262 -10.26 -8.27 3.02
CA GLU A 262 -10.86 -9.56 3.33
C GLU A 262 -12.38 -9.39 3.38
N PHE A 263 -13.09 -10.36 2.81
CA PHE A 263 -14.54 -10.47 2.84
C PHE A 263 -14.88 -11.96 2.88
N GLU A 264 -15.69 -12.39 3.84
CA GLU A 264 -16.06 -13.80 4.01
C GLU A 264 -14.85 -14.76 4.02
N ASN A 265 -13.77 -14.38 4.72
CA ASN A 265 -12.49 -15.11 4.82
C ASN A 265 -11.73 -15.29 3.48
N SER A 266 -12.07 -14.51 2.47
CA SER A 266 -11.40 -14.49 1.18
C SER A 266 -10.83 -13.11 0.89
N SER A 267 -9.65 -13.07 0.27
CA SER A 267 -9.10 -11.80 -0.19
C SER A 267 -9.92 -11.24 -1.34
N VAL A 268 -10.19 -9.93 -1.31
CA VAL A 268 -11.08 -9.26 -2.27
C VAL A 268 -10.32 -8.68 -3.45
N GLY A 269 -9.12 -8.17 -3.18
CA GLY A 269 -8.26 -7.57 -4.17
C GLY A 269 -6.82 -8.01 -4.01
N VAL A 270 -5.98 -7.52 -4.90
CA VAL A 270 -4.57 -7.85 -4.94
C VAL A 270 -3.74 -6.66 -5.39
N LEU A 271 -2.62 -6.46 -4.72
CA LEU A 271 -1.56 -5.55 -5.12
C LEU A 271 -0.50 -6.38 -5.83
N PHE A 272 -0.53 -6.39 -7.17
CA PHE A 272 0.51 -7.02 -7.97
C PHE A 272 1.70 -6.08 -8.08
N ILE A 273 2.91 -6.59 -7.86
CA ILE A 273 4.13 -5.77 -7.75
C ILE A 273 5.29 -6.35 -8.54
N SER A 274 6.14 -5.45 -9.02
CA SER A 274 7.38 -5.80 -9.69
C SER A 274 8.51 -4.82 -9.38
N PHE A 275 9.71 -5.34 -9.15
CA PHE A 275 10.91 -4.55 -8.88
C PHE A 275 12.17 -5.25 -9.42
N ASP A 276 13.25 -4.50 -9.61
CA ASP A 276 14.53 -5.03 -10.09
C ASP A 276 15.20 -5.87 -9.01
N LYS A 277 15.68 -7.07 -9.36
CA LYS A 277 16.37 -7.99 -8.45
C LYS A 277 17.78 -7.53 -8.07
N ASN A 278 18.35 -6.60 -8.83
CA ASN A 278 19.69 -6.06 -8.64
C ASN A 278 19.69 -4.65 -8.03
N ILE A 279 18.53 -4.11 -7.64
CA ILE A 279 18.46 -2.82 -6.97
C ILE A 279 19.09 -2.95 -5.57
N ASN A 280 20.27 -2.35 -5.41
CA ASN A 280 20.89 -2.16 -4.10
C ASN A 280 20.20 -0.99 -3.40
N ASN A 281 19.08 -1.27 -2.71
CA ASN A 281 18.33 -0.27 -1.97
C ASN A 281 19.05 0.16 -0.67
N PHE A 282 20.17 0.88 -0.81
CA PHE A 282 20.63 1.85 0.21
C PHE A 282 19.79 3.15 0.18
N ARG A 283 18.73 3.21 -0.65
CA ARG A 283 17.78 4.33 -0.74
C ARG A 283 16.63 4.25 0.28
N TYR A 284 16.82 3.58 1.41
CA TYR A 284 15.92 3.74 2.56
C TYR A 284 16.26 5.01 3.34
N LEU A 285 16.27 6.15 2.66
CA LEU A 285 16.06 7.42 3.32
C LEU A 285 14.61 7.75 3.04
N PRO A 286 13.74 7.89 4.07
CA PRO A 286 12.42 8.44 3.86
C PRO A 286 12.59 9.86 3.35
N LYS A 287 12.66 10.03 2.03
CA LYS A 287 12.43 11.31 1.39
C LYS A 287 10.95 11.60 1.55
N TYR A 288 10.61 12.17 2.69
CA TYR A 288 9.56 13.17 2.71
C TYR A 288 10.16 14.37 1.97
N ASP A 289 10.16 14.33 0.64
CA ASP A 289 10.42 15.53 -0.16
C ASP A 289 9.21 16.45 0.09
N TYR A 290 9.25 17.19 1.20
CA TYR A 290 8.42 18.36 1.39
C TYR A 290 8.79 19.30 0.25
N PHE A 291 7.88 19.47 -0.71
CA PHE A 291 7.99 20.50 -1.73
C PHE A 291 7.91 21.85 -1.02
N ILE A 292 9.06 22.36 -0.58
CA ILE A 292 9.25 23.76 -0.25
C ILE A 292 10.22 24.27 -1.32
N ASP A 293 9.68 24.95 -2.33
CA ASP A 293 10.49 25.74 -3.24
C ASP A 293 11.15 26.86 -2.42
N VAL A 294 12.44 26.69 -2.11
CA VAL A 294 13.23 27.73 -1.46
C VAL A 294 13.76 28.63 -2.58
N GLU A 295 13.12 29.77 -2.77
CA GLU A 295 13.71 30.89 -3.52
C GLU A 295 14.88 31.45 -2.72
N ILE A 296 16.10 31.23 -3.19
CA ILE A 296 17.32 31.83 -2.62
C ILE A 296 17.44 33.24 -3.20
N LYS A 297 17.24 34.26 -2.37
CA LYS A 297 17.71 35.62 -2.67
C LYS A 297 19.10 35.79 -2.04
N ASP A 298 20.10 35.99 -2.88
CA ASP A 298 21.45 36.38 -2.46
C ASP A 298 21.45 37.87 -2.06
N GLU A 299 21.47 38.16 -0.77
CA GLU A 299 21.97 39.45 -0.27
C GLU A 299 23.43 39.28 0.14
N LYS A 300 24.33 39.89 -0.63
CA LYS A 300 25.74 40.05 -0.26
C LYS A 300 25.82 40.99 0.96
N ASN A 301 26.42 40.50 2.04
CA ASN A 301 27.04 41.40 3.01
C ASN A 301 28.42 40.86 3.41
N ASP A 302 29.39 41.76 3.30
CA ASP A 302 30.81 41.52 3.47
C ASP A 302 31.19 41.14 4.92
N ASN A 303 32.26 40.36 5.02
CA ASN A 303 33.11 40.11 6.20
C ASN A 303 32.62 39.12 7.28
N LYS A 304 32.96 37.83 7.09
CA LYS A 304 33.95 37.05 7.90
C LYS A 304 33.71 35.56 7.71
N ASP A 305 34.72 34.87 7.16
CA ASP A 305 34.76 33.42 7.00
C ASP A 305 34.78 32.68 8.34
N ILE A 306 33.62 32.18 8.77
CA ILE A 306 33.50 30.99 9.61
C ILE A 306 32.30 30.19 9.08
N LEU A 307 32.58 29.12 8.33
CA LEU A 307 31.59 28.16 7.83
C LEU A 307 31.01 27.36 9.01
N LYS A 308 30.01 27.93 9.69
CA LYS A 308 29.20 27.25 10.70
C LYS A 308 27.95 26.70 10.01
N LYS A 309 27.90 25.39 9.78
CA LYS A 309 26.68 24.71 9.34
C LYS A 309 25.81 24.44 10.56
N GLU A 310 24.85 25.31 10.83
CA GLU A 310 23.76 25.04 11.76
C GLU A 310 22.48 24.80 10.96
N ILE A 311 21.80 23.68 11.22
CA ILE A 311 20.45 23.44 10.70
C ILE A 311 19.51 24.22 11.62
N ILE A 312 19.02 25.36 11.13
CA ILE A 312 17.95 26.09 11.80
C ILE A 312 16.64 25.54 11.28
N ILE A 313 15.98 24.72 12.09
CA ILE A 313 14.57 24.34 11.89
C ILE A 313 13.74 25.47 12.49
N ARG A 314 12.97 26.17 11.65
CA ARG A 314 11.84 27.00 12.09
C ARG A 314 10.56 26.38 11.60
#